data_AF-A0A1Q5CNM2-F1
#
_entry.id   AF-A0A1Q5CNM2-F1
#
_cell.length_a   1.000
_cell.length_b   1.000
_cell.length_c   1.000
_cell.angle_alpha   90.00
_cell.angle_beta   90.00
_cell.angle_gamma   90.00
#
_symmetry.space_group_name_H-M   'P 1'
#
loop_
_entity.id
_entity.type
_entity.pdbx_description
1 polymer ?
#
loop_
_entity_poly.entity_id
_entity_poly.type
_entity_poly.pdbx_seq_one_letter_code
_entity_poly.pdbx_strand_id
1 'polypeptide(L)'
;MSVTAPTTRNLITDYYDVITSAVDQCGAVPGGPAGTPGFAPGFDLPELTPAVREYYSAATASWSPLGEYGGHHLQLLDLTANPGTQTTKTFASMVIVARAVEYIRRTGTRLCIFTPTSGNKGVALRDSVARAYAARLVTPQQLSIVVLAPQSTRHKFRHDALAADPQSRQVNPLLRYTGSDPEGVKSLGRAFVDEYAATMHDKHGVTLWYTLDLKNYLVADAARAAFEADVAPASAARPRWHAHAVSSAFGLLGYNLGRDVLEAAGKASPADRPGFLLVQHLGTPDMVLSLRHGSFERNNCPTYTLDESAGTWTQDKDPHFPAVTDDPTEVLDPTFYTHRPVTSPAMNALIERHGGDGIVVSRRECAQRYPAARDWLANAGLKLPADPEQLREWSVVMALTGVCNAIDRGLVPVGHDIVVHGTGSYSNDFAVADADAEVSTVADVVAAVLNRW
;
A
#
# COMPACT_ATOMS: atom_id res chain seq x y z
N MET A 1 -4.19 33.15 3.30
CA MET A 1 -3.39 32.64 2.16
C MET A 1 -4.37 32.14 1.11
N SER A 2 -4.17 32.45 -0.17
CA SER A 2 -4.99 31.89 -1.25
C SER A 2 -4.79 30.38 -1.28
N VAL A 3 -5.86 29.61 -1.10
CA VAL A 3 -5.83 28.16 -1.24
C VAL A 3 -5.61 27.87 -2.72
N THR A 4 -4.39 27.52 -3.10
CA THR A 4 -4.12 26.95 -4.42
C THR A 4 -4.89 25.64 -4.53
N ALA A 5 -5.72 25.53 -5.56
CA ALA A 5 -6.50 24.33 -5.80
C ALA A 5 -5.57 23.10 -5.92
N PRO A 6 -5.96 21.93 -5.38
CA PRO A 6 -5.22 20.69 -5.58
C PRO A 6 -4.96 20.43 -7.07
N THR A 7 -3.73 20.04 -7.41
CA THR A 7 -3.44 19.55 -8.77
C THR A 7 -3.70 18.07 -8.82
N THR A 8 -4.53 17.63 -9.76
CA THR A 8 -4.97 16.23 -9.87
C THR A 8 -4.55 15.63 -11.20
N ARG A 9 -4.11 14.37 -11.17
CA ARG A 9 -3.69 13.58 -12.34
C ARG A 9 -4.13 12.14 -12.20
N ASN A 10 -4.24 11.44 -13.33
CA ASN A 10 -4.39 10.00 -13.34
C ASN A 10 -2.99 9.35 -13.41
N LEU A 11 -2.54 8.75 -12.31
CA LEU A 11 -1.17 8.25 -12.19
C LEU A 11 -0.81 7.19 -13.23
N ILE A 12 -1.78 6.44 -13.74
CA ILE A 12 -1.50 5.38 -14.70
C ILE A 12 -1.55 5.91 -16.12
N THR A 13 -2.64 6.59 -16.51
CA THR A 13 -2.81 7.00 -17.92
C THR A 13 -1.97 8.21 -18.31
N ASP A 14 -1.68 9.12 -17.37
CA ASP A 14 -0.85 10.31 -17.65
C ASP A 14 0.65 9.99 -17.66
N TYR A 15 1.05 8.93 -16.94
CA TYR A 15 2.46 8.50 -16.80
C TYR A 15 2.70 7.06 -17.25
N TYR A 16 1.90 6.59 -18.21
CA TYR A 16 1.92 5.22 -18.71
C TYR A 16 3.32 4.81 -19.21
N ASP A 17 3.99 5.69 -19.95
CA ASP A 17 5.34 5.47 -20.48
C ASP A 17 6.39 5.30 -19.37
N VAL A 18 6.22 5.95 -18.22
CA VAL A 18 7.11 5.81 -17.06
C VAL A 18 6.92 4.44 -16.43
N ILE A 19 5.69 3.94 -16.34
CA ILE A 19 5.41 2.59 -15.84
C ILE A 19 6.04 1.55 -16.77
N THR A 20 5.89 1.69 -18.08
CA THR A 20 6.54 0.79 -19.06
C THR A 20 8.06 0.85 -18.97
N SER A 21 8.65 2.04 -18.86
CA SER A 21 10.10 2.18 -18.68
C SER A 21 10.60 1.58 -17.35
N ALA A 22 9.78 1.69 -16.29
CA ALA A 22 10.09 1.09 -14.99
C ALA A 22 10.08 -0.45 -15.05
N VAL A 23 9.18 -1.05 -15.83
CA VAL A 23 9.16 -2.50 -16.11
C VAL A 23 10.50 -2.95 -16.70
N ASP A 24 10.97 -2.27 -17.75
CA ASP A 24 12.23 -2.59 -18.41
C ASP A 24 13.42 -2.45 -17.44
N GLN A 25 13.45 -1.35 -16.69
CA GLN A 25 14.57 -1.05 -15.78
C GLN A 25 14.66 -2.01 -14.59
N CYS A 26 13.54 -2.49 -14.05
CA CYS A 26 13.55 -3.49 -12.97
C CYS A 26 13.77 -4.92 -13.47
N GLY A 27 13.98 -5.11 -14.78
CA GLY A 27 14.18 -6.42 -15.41
C GLY A 27 13.02 -7.37 -15.13
N ALA A 28 11.79 -6.87 -15.24
CA ALA A 28 10.60 -7.68 -14.97
C ALA A 28 10.38 -8.68 -16.11
N VAL A 29 10.42 -9.97 -15.79
CA VAL A 29 10.21 -11.05 -16.77
C VAL A 29 8.96 -11.85 -16.41
N PRO A 30 8.34 -12.56 -17.37
CA PRO A 30 7.32 -13.55 -17.07
C PRO A 30 7.80 -14.57 -16.04
N GLY A 31 6.85 -15.12 -15.28
CA GLY A 31 7.14 -16.19 -14.33
C GLY A 31 7.29 -17.54 -15.02
N GLY A 32 7.08 -18.61 -14.24
CA GLY A 32 6.98 -19.96 -14.78
C GLY A 32 5.81 -20.13 -15.77
N PRO A 33 5.76 -21.26 -16.50
CA PRO A 33 4.67 -21.53 -17.43
C PRO A 33 3.32 -21.71 -16.71
N ALA A 34 2.23 -21.61 -17.48
CA ALA A 34 0.87 -21.86 -16.97
C ALA A 34 0.77 -23.24 -16.30
N GLY A 35 -0.02 -23.34 -15.23
CA GLY A 35 -0.16 -24.54 -14.41
C GLY A 35 0.98 -24.78 -13.40
N THR A 36 2.00 -23.92 -13.37
CA THR A 36 3.07 -24.01 -12.35
C THR A 36 2.84 -23.05 -11.18
N PRO A 37 3.32 -23.39 -9.96
CA PRO A 37 3.21 -22.50 -8.81
C PRO A 37 3.96 -21.16 -8.94
N GLY A 38 4.86 -21.06 -9.91
CA GLY A 38 5.65 -19.85 -10.20
C GLY A 38 5.07 -19.00 -11.35
N PHE A 39 3.89 -19.33 -11.86
CA PHE A 39 3.30 -18.61 -13.00
C PHE A 39 3.12 -17.10 -12.73
N ALA A 40 3.44 -16.29 -13.73
CA ALA A 40 3.06 -14.87 -13.79
C ALA A 40 2.88 -14.41 -15.26
N PRO A 41 1.87 -13.57 -15.57
CA PRO A 41 1.42 -13.24 -16.94
C PRO A 41 2.36 -12.34 -17.76
N GLY A 42 3.63 -12.15 -17.35
CA GLY A 42 4.49 -11.10 -17.89
C GLY A 42 4.08 -9.70 -17.43
N PHE A 43 4.69 -8.65 -17.98
CA PHE A 43 4.45 -7.25 -17.60
C PHE A 43 3.86 -6.41 -18.73
N ASP A 44 3.48 -7.03 -19.85
CA ASP A 44 2.76 -6.36 -20.93
C ASP A 44 1.47 -5.71 -20.39
N LEU A 45 1.22 -4.48 -20.82
CA LEU A 45 0.02 -3.73 -20.48
C LEU A 45 -0.84 -3.52 -21.75
N PRO A 46 -2.16 -3.45 -21.61
CA PRO A 46 -3.05 -3.25 -22.76
C PRO A 46 -2.94 -1.82 -23.28
N GLU A 47 -3.04 -1.65 -24.60
CA GLU A 47 -3.11 -0.33 -25.24
C GLU A 47 -4.20 0.55 -24.60
N LEU A 48 -3.94 1.85 -24.47
CA LEU A 48 -4.84 2.84 -23.86
C LEU A 48 -6.07 3.19 -24.71
N THR A 49 -6.84 2.18 -25.08
CA THR A 49 -8.17 2.30 -25.69
C THR A 49 -9.16 3.00 -24.75
N PRO A 50 -10.31 3.51 -25.24
CA PRO A 50 -11.32 4.13 -24.38
C PRO A 50 -11.77 3.25 -23.21
N ALA A 51 -11.94 1.94 -23.41
CA ALA A 51 -12.32 1.01 -22.35
C ALA A 51 -11.22 0.83 -21.28
N VAL A 52 -9.95 0.81 -21.70
CA VAL A 52 -8.81 0.74 -20.77
C VAL A 52 -8.65 2.04 -19.98
N ARG A 53 -8.90 3.19 -20.60
CA ARG A 53 -8.92 4.49 -19.89
C ARG A 53 -10.07 4.57 -18.89
N GLU A 54 -11.25 4.10 -19.26
CA GLU A 54 -12.40 4.01 -18.34
C GLU A 54 -12.08 3.10 -17.15
N TYR A 55 -11.48 1.94 -17.41
CA TYR A 55 -10.98 1.06 -16.36
C TYR A 55 -10.01 1.78 -15.41
N TYR A 56 -9.05 2.53 -15.94
CA TYR A 56 -8.08 3.31 -15.17
C TYR A 56 -8.61 4.60 -14.55
N SER A 57 -9.86 4.99 -14.77
CA SER A 57 -10.41 6.29 -14.33
C SER A 57 -10.27 6.57 -12.83
N ALA A 58 -10.20 5.52 -11.99
CA ALA A 58 -10.02 5.63 -10.55
C ALA A 58 -8.57 5.75 -10.06
N ALA A 59 -7.58 5.68 -10.97
CA ALA A 59 -6.16 5.83 -10.66
C ALA A 59 -5.75 7.30 -10.43
N THR A 60 -6.59 8.06 -9.73
CA THR A 60 -6.42 9.50 -9.50
C THR A 60 -5.58 9.76 -8.25
N ALA A 61 -4.63 10.69 -8.36
CA ALA A 61 -3.88 11.26 -7.24
C ALA A 61 -3.96 12.78 -7.25
N SER A 62 -3.83 13.40 -6.08
CA SER A 62 -3.80 14.85 -5.97
C SER A 62 -2.59 15.33 -5.16
N TRP A 63 -2.15 16.55 -5.48
CA TRP A 63 -1.06 17.25 -4.82
C TRP A 63 -1.58 18.56 -4.24
N SER A 64 -1.43 18.73 -2.93
CA SER A 64 -2.01 19.86 -2.20
C SER A 64 -1.05 20.40 -1.14
N PRO A 65 -0.97 21.72 -0.93
CA PRO A 65 -0.27 22.25 0.24
C PRO A 65 -1.03 21.90 1.53
N LEU A 66 -0.31 21.54 2.59
CA LEU A 66 -0.85 21.35 3.94
C LEU A 66 -0.57 22.55 4.87
N GLY A 67 0.36 23.42 4.47
CA GLY A 67 0.78 24.60 5.23
C GLY A 67 2.21 24.47 5.72
N GLU A 68 2.51 25.10 6.86
CA GLU A 68 3.83 25.08 7.49
C GLU A 68 3.75 24.54 8.92
N TYR A 69 4.77 23.81 9.35
CA TYR A 69 4.91 23.32 10.72
C TYR A 69 6.38 23.34 11.13
N GLY A 70 6.71 23.98 12.27
CA GLY A 70 8.08 24.07 12.78
C GLY A 70 9.10 24.68 11.80
N GLY A 71 8.65 25.55 10.88
CA GLY A 71 9.48 26.14 9.82
C GLY A 71 9.67 25.26 8.57
N HIS A 72 8.95 24.15 8.47
CA HIS A 72 8.95 23.26 7.30
C HIS A 72 7.66 23.42 6.49
N HIS A 73 7.77 23.49 5.17
CA HIS A 73 6.58 23.43 4.31
C HIS A 73 6.12 22.00 4.14
N LEU A 74 4.82 21.78 4.33
CA LEU A 74 4.17 20.49 4.23
C LEU A 74 3.32 20.44 2.95
N GLN A 75 3.43 19.33 2.23
CA GLN A 75 2.63 19.00 1.06
C GLN A 75 1.97 17.64 1.29
N LEU A 76 0.78 17.44 0.73
CA LEU A 76 0.08 16.16 0.68
C LEU A 76 0.17 15.61 -0.74
N LEU A 77 0.69 14.40 -0.87
CA LEU A 77 0.44 13.53 -2.02
C LEU A 77 -0.71 12.59 -1.63
N ASP A 78 -1.93 12.96 -2.01
CA ASP A 78 -3.12 12.16 -1.72
C ASP A 78 -3.31 11.07 -2.79
N LEU A 79 -3.28 9.83 -2.33
CA LEU A 79 -3.35 8.61 -3.12
C LEU A 79 -4.64 7.83 -2.82
N THR A 80 -5.65 8.48 -2.23
CA THR A 80 -6.88 7.87 -1.71
C THR A 80 -8.14 8.19 -2.54
N ALA A 81 -8.00 8.84 -3.70
CA ALA A 81 -9.14 9.36 -4.45
C ALA A 81 -10.11 8.29 -5.00
N ASN A 82 -9.71 7.02 -5.10
CA ASN A 82 -10.62 5.95 -5.54
C ASN A 82 -11.72 5.71 -4.48
N PRO A 83 -12.99 6.04 -4.75
CA PRO A 83 -14.05 5.89 -3.76
C PRO A 83 -14.33 4.43 -3.40
N GLY A 84 -13.98 3.48 -4.27
CA GLY A 84 -14.17 2.05 -4.03
C GLY A 84 -13.22 1.47 -2.99
N THR A 85 -12.10 2.14 -2.70
CA THR A 85 -11.01 1.56 -1.90
C THR A 85 -10.39 2.52 -0.90
N GLN A 86 -10.31 3.81 -1.24
CA GLN A 86 -9.64 4.88 -0.50
C GLN A 86 -8.23 4.50 -0.02
N THR A 87 -7.47 3.84 -0.88
CA THR A 87 -6.09 3.44 -0.60
C THR A 87 -5.20 3.54 -1.84
N THR A 88 -3.92 3.82 -1.59
CA THR A 88 -2.87 3.82 -2.60
C THR A 88 -2.69 2.48 -3.31
N LYS A 89 -3.17 1.36 -2.72
CA LYS A 89 -3.08 0.04 -3.35
C LYS A 89 -3.85 -0.05 -4.66
N THR A 90 -4.75 0.91 -4.93
CA THR A 90 -5.45 1.06 -6.20
C THR A 90 -4.52 0.97 -7.41
N PHE A 91 -3.44 1.76 -7.46
CA PHE A 91 -2.63 1.84 -8.68
C PHE A 91 -1.95 0.52 -9.04
N ALA A 92 -1.26 -0.10 -8.08
CA ALA A 92 -0.63 -1.40 -8.26
C ALA A 92 -1.67 -2.49 -8.61
N SER A 93 -2.82 -2.51 -7.93
CA SER A 93 -3.89 -3.46 -8.23
C SER A 93 -4.42 -3.32 -9.65
N MET A 94 -4.57 -2.09 -10.14
CA MET A 94 -5.02 -1.82 -11.50
C MET A 94 -4.01 -2.24 -12.56
N VAL A 95 -2.72 -2.03 -12.31
CA VAL A 95 -1.64 -2.53 -13.17
C VAL A 95 -1.59 -4.07 -13.15
N ILE A 96 -1.70 -4.70 -11.98
CA ILE A 96 -1.76 -6.17 -11.82
C ILE A 96 -2.90 -6.77 -12.65
N VAL A 97 -4.12 -6.25 -12.51
CA VAL A 97 -5.29 -6.78 -13.23
C VAL A 97 -5.20 -6.47 -14.72
N ALA A 98 -4.66 -5.32 -15.13
CA ALA A 98 -4.46 -5.02 -16.55
C ALA A 98 -3.47 -6.00 -17.23
N ARG A 99 -2.42 -6.43 -16.53
CA ARG A 99 -1.51 -7.48 -17.01
C ARG A 99 -2.22 -8.81 -17.20
N ALA A 100 -3.11 -9.18 -16.27
CA ALA A 100 -3.93 -10.37 -16.42
C ALA A 100 -4.87 -10.25 -17.63
N VAL A 101 -5.52 -9.10 -17.81
CA VAL A 101 -6.37 -8.80 -18.99
C VAL A 101 -5.57 -8.94 -20.29
N GLU A 102 -4.39 -8.34 -20.37
CA GLU A 102 -3.54 -8.38 -21.56
C GLU A 102 -3.06 -9.80 -21.87
N TYR A 103 -2.68 -10.56 -20.85
CA TYR A 103 -2.30 -11.97 -21.00
C TYR A 103 -3.47 -12.83 -21.49
N ILE A 104 -4.67 -12.67 -20.90
CA ILE A 104 -5.89 -13.35 -21.35
C ILE A 104 -6.18 -13.00 -22.81
N ARG A 105 -6.12 -11.72 -23.18
CA ARG A 105 -6.38 -11.25 -24.54
C ARG A 105 -5.45 -11.88 -25.57
N ARG A 106 -4.15 -11.99 -25.24
CA ARG A 106 -3.12 -12.56 -26.12
C ARG A 106 -3.19 -14.08 -26.23
N THR A 107 -3.56 -14.78 -25.15
CA THR A 107 -3.38 -16.24 -25.04
C THR A 107 -4.68 -17.02 -25.00
N GLY A 108 -5.82 -16.38 -24.71
CA GLY A 108 -7.08 -17.04 -24.41
C GLY A 108 -7.10 -17.81 -23.07
N THR A 109 -6.00 -17.79 -22.31
CA THR A 109 -5.87 -18.57 -21.07
C THR A 109 -6.64 -17.92 -19.94
N ARG A 110 -7.51 -18.68 -19.26
CA ARG A 110 -8.26 -18.23 -18.08
C ARG A 110 -7.32 -18.08 -16.88
N LEU A 111 -7.51 -17.03 -16.09
CA LEU A 111 -6.64 -16.69 -14.97
C LEU A 111 -7.44 -16.51 -13.68
N CYS A 112 -6.94 -17.06 -12.59
CA CYS A 112 -7.42 -16.77 -11.24
C CYS A 112 -6.28 -16.13 -10.43
N ILE A 113 -6.48 -14.89 -10.02
CA ILE A 113 -5.58 -14.19 -9.09
C ILE A 113 -5.80 -14.79 -7.71
N PHE A 114 -4.74 -15.33 -7.10
CA PHE A 114 -4.76 -15.73 -5.71
C PHE A 114 -3.91 -14.74 -4.90
N THR A 115 -4.52 -14.10 -3.90
CA THR A 115 -3.82 -13.08 -3.10
C THR A 115 -4.09 -13.18 -1.61
N PRO A 116 -3.06 -13.54 -0.81
CA PRO A 116 -3.01 -13.18 0.59
C PRO A 116 -2.91 -11.66 0.74
N THR A 117 -3.53 -11.11 1.78
CA THR A 117 -3.60 -9.65 2.00
C THR A 117 -3.72 -9.29 3.48
N SER A 118 -3.37 -8.04 3.78
CA SER A 118 -3.59 -7.36 5.06
C SER A 118 -4.82 -6.44 5.07
N GLY A 119 -5.74 -6.63 4.11
CA GLY A 119 -6.89 -5.74 3.88
C GLY A 119 -6.74 -4.99 2.55
N ASN A 120 -6.10 -3.82 2.58
CA ASN A 120 -6.06 -2.84 1.49
C ASN A 120 -5.72 -3.41 0.09
N LYS A 121 -4.74 -4.32 -0.01
CA LYS A 121 -4.39 -4.95 -1.30
C LYS A 121 -5.57 -5.75 -1.87
N GLY A 122 -6.19 -6.57 -1.03
CA GLY A 122 -7.33 -7.41 -1.40
C GLY A 122 -8.55 -6.59 -1.81
N VAL A 123 -8.88 -5.54 -1.05
CA VAL A 123 -9.95 -4.60 -1.41
C VAL A 123 -9.67 -3.95 -2.77
N ALA A 124 -8.45 -3.44 -2.97
CA ALA A 124 -8.08 -2.79 -4.21
C ALA A 124 -8.05 -3.74 -5.42
N LEU A 125 -7.61 -4.99 -5.25
CA LEU A 125 -7.63 -5.98 -6.33
C LEU A 125 -9.05 -6.41 -6.70
N ARG A 126 -9.94 -6.57 -5.71
CA ARG A 126 -11.35 -6.88 -5.97
C ARG A 126 -12.06 -5.73 -6.69
N ASP A 127 -11.86 -4.49 -6.23
CA ASP A 127 -12.35 -3.29 -6.92
C ASP A 127 -11.84 -3.24 -8.36
N SER A 128 -10.56 -3.53 -8.56
CA SER A 128 -9.94 -3.57 -9.88
C SER A 128 -10.54 -4.65 -10.79
N VAL A 129 -10.78 -5.87 -10.30
CA VAL A 129 -11.45 -6.92 -11.09
C VAL A 129 -12.88 -6.53 -11.44
N ALA A 130 -13.63 -5.95 -10.50
CA ALA A 130 -14.98 -5.43 -10.77
C ALA A 130 -14.98 -4.36 -11.87
N ARG A 131 -14.01 -3.43 -11.83
CA ARG A 131 -13.84 -2.40 -12.87
C ARG A 131 -13.51 -3.01 -14.22
N ALA A 132 -12.68 -4.05 -14.26
CA ALA A 132 -12.36 -4.74 -15.52
C ALA A 132 -13.60 -5.40 -16.13
N TYR A 133 -14.49 -5.98 -15.32
CA TYR A 133 -15.79 -6.47 -15.79
C TYR A 133 -16.70 -5.34 -16.29
N ALA A 134 -16.80 -4.25 -15.52
CA ALA A 134 -17.64 -3.10 -15.88
C ALA A 134 -17.20 -2.45 -17.21
N ALA A 135 -15.89 -2.32 -17.42
CA ALA A 135 -15.29 -1.84 -18.67
C ALA A 135 -15.30 -2.89 -19.81
N ARG A 136 -15.82 -4.09 -19.55
CA ARG A 136 -15.90 -5.23 -20.49
C ARG A 136 -14.55 -5.63 -21.07
N LEU A 137 -13.48 -5.49 -20.27
CA LEU A 137 -12.13 -5.92 -20.66
C LEU A 137 -11.99 -7.44 -20.57
N VAL A 138 -12.71 -8.05 -19.62
CA VAL A 138 -12.77 -9.50 -19.37
C VAL A 138 -14.15 -9.86 -18.79
N THR A 139 -14.52 -11.13 -18.86
CA THR A 139 -15.70 -11.69 -18.16
C THR A 139 -15.31 -12.48 -16.91
N PRO A 140 -16.25 -12.79 -15.99
CA PRO A 140 -15.99 -13.64 -14.82
C PRO A 140 -15.50 -15.06 -15.16
N GLN A 141 -15.73 -15.53 -16.39
CA GLN A 141 -15.21 -16.83 -16.85
C GLN A 141 -13.73 -16.74 -17.26
N GLN A 142 -13.25 -15.56 -17.64
CA GLN A 142 -11.89 -15.34 -18.13
C GLN A 142 -10.92 -14.96 -17.01
N LEU A 143 -11.35 -14.06 -16.12
CA LEU A 143 -10.57 -13.61 -14.98
C LEU A 143 -11.38 -13.84 -13.71
N SER A 144 -10.73 -14.25 -12.63
CA SER A 144 -11.32 -14.30 -11.30
C SER A 144 -10.30 -13.96 -10.21
N ILE A 145 -10.76 -13.76 -8.97
CA ILE A 145 -9.89 -13.47 -7.83
C ILE A 145 -10.32 -14.17 -6.54
N VAL A 146 -9.37 -14.83 -5.88
CA VAL A 146 -9.48 -15.32 -4.51
C VAL A 146 -8.66 -14.43 -3.58
N VAL A 147 -9.32 -13.85 -2.58
CA VAL A 147 -8.67 -13.06 -1.53
C VAL A 147 -8.63 -13.86 -0.24
N LEU A 148 -7.45 -13.96 0.38
CA LEU A 148 -7.25 -14.58 1.69
C LEU A 148 -6.77 -13.52 2.69
N ALA A 149 -7.56 -13.24 3.73
CA ALA A 149 -7.28 -12.17 4.67
C ALA A 149 -7.44 -12.61 6.13
N PRO A 150 -6.62 -12.10 7.07
CA PRO A 150 -6.74 -12.45 8.48
C PRO A 150 -8.00 -11.85 9.10
N GLN A 151 -8.59 -12.56 10.06
CA GLN A 151 -9.79 -12.12 10.79
C GLN A 151 -9.66 -10.74 11.43
N SER A 152 -8.45 -10.35 11.87
CA SER A 152 -8.16 -9.02 12.43
C SER A 152 -8.48 -7.87 11.47
N THR A 153 -8.46 -8.12 10.15
CA THR A 153 -8.70 -7.12 9.11
C THR A 153 -10.12 -7.15 8.54
N ARG A 154 -11.04 -7.93 9.15
CA ARG A 154 -12.43 -8.10 8.66
C ARG A 154 -13.14 -6.78 8.36
N HIS A 155 -12.92 -5.77 9.20
CA HIS A 155 -13.59 -4.47 9.14
C HIS A 155 -13.16 -3.63 7.92
N LYS A 156 -12.13 -4.05 7.17
CA LYS A 156 -11.62 -3.34 6.00
C LYS A 156 -12.31 -3.80 4.71
N PHE A 157 -12.91 -4.99 4.68
CA PHE A 157 -13.52 -5.54 3.47
C PHE A 157 -14.89 -4.94 3.24
N ARG A 158 -15.04 -4.25 2.11
CA ARG A 158 -16.27 -3.59 1.70
C ARG A 158 -17.17 -4.58 0.98
N HIS A 159 -18.49 -4.46 1.16
CA HIS A 159 -19.46 -5.12 0.30
C HIS A 159 -19.38 -4.52 -1.11
N ASP A 160 -18.53 -5.10 -1.95
CA ASP A 160 -18.17 -4.61 -3.27
C ASP A 160 -19.06 -5.19 -4.38
N ALA A 161 -18.86 -4.71 -5.61
CA ALA A 161 -19.61 -5.18 -6.78
C ALA A 161 -19.43 -6.68 -7.05
N LEU A 162 -18.29 -7.28 -6.66
CA LEU A 162 -18.08 -8.72 -6.80
C LEU A 162 -18.90 -9.52 -5.77
N ALA A 163 -19.12 -8.96 -4.58
CA ALA A 163 -19.96 -9.58 -3.54
C ALA A 163 -21.46 -9.38 -3.78
N ALA A 164 -21.85 -8.31 -4.48
CA ALA A 164 -23.25 -7.96 -4.74
C ALA A 164 -23.93 -8.86 -5.80
N ASP A 165 -23.19 -9.31 -6.82
CA ASP A 165 -23.70 -10.21 -7.86
C ASP A 165 -23.40 -11.69 -7.52
N PRO A 166 -24.42 -12.56 -7.36
CA PRO A 166 -24.21 -13.97 -6.99
C PRO A 166 -23.29 -14.74 -7.94
N GLN A 167 -23.36 -14.47 -9.24
CA GLN A 167 -22.50 -15.16 -10.23
C GLN A 167 -21.05 -14.73 -10.10
N SER A 168 -20.80 -13.43 -9.97
CA SER A 168 -19.47 -12.89 -9.69
C SER A 168 -18.93 -13.38 -8.35
N ARG A 169 -19.77 -13.37 -7.31
CA ARG A 169 -19.39 -13.81 -5.95
C ARG A 169 -18.94 -15.27 -5.93
N GLN A 170 -19.57 -16.12 -6.74
CA GLN A 170 -19.21 -17.54 -6.84
C GLN A 170 -17.73 -17.71 -7.21
N VAL A 171 -17.26 -17.03 -8.26
CA VAL A 171 -15.88 -17.20 -8.77
C VAL A 171 -14.87 -16.25 -8.12
N ASN A 172 -15.34 -15.26 -7.35
CA ASN A 172 -14.48 -14.28 -6.68
C ASN A 172 -14.60 -14.33 -5.14
N PRO A 173 -14.27 -15.44 -4.46
CA PRO A 173 -14.51 -15.57 -3.03
C PRO A 173 -13.55 -14.73 -2.16
N LEU A 174 -14.08 -14.19 -1.06
CA LEU A 174 -13.34 -13.62 0.06
C LEU A 174 -13.23 -14.66 1.19
N LEU A 175 -12.01 -15.11 1.46
CA LEU A 175 -11.70 -16.09 2.50
C LEU A 175 -11.18 -15.39 3.76
N ARG A 176 -11.72 -15.77 4.92
CA ARG A 176 -11.26 -15.29 6.23
C ARG A 176 -10.37 -16.33 6.90
N TYR A 177 -9.11 -15.98 7.09
CA TYR A 177 -8.18 -16.78 7.86
C TYR A 177 -8.41 -16.61 9.36
N THR A 178 -8.61 -17.72 10.06
CA THR A 178 -8.96 -17.78 11.50
C THR A 178 -7.79 -18.23 12.39
N GLY A 179 -6.58 -18.36 11.85
CA GLY A 179 -5.39 -18.67 12.65
C GLY A 179 -4.97 -17.50 13.55
N SER A 180 -4.19 -17.82 14.59
CA SER A 180 -3.78 -16.88 15.62
C SER A 180 -2.73 -15.85 15.16
N ASP A 181 -1.87 -16.21 14.20
CA ASP A 181 -0.87 -15.32 13.61
C ASP A 181 -1.38 -14.76 12.27
N PRO A 182 -1.67 -13.44 12.17
CA PRO A 182 -2.11 -12.82 10.93
C PRO A 182 -1.17 -13.03 9.73
N GLU A 183 0.14 -13.21 9.95
CA GLU A 183 1.09 -13.47 8.86
C GLU A 183 0.89 -14.85 8.21
N GLY A 184 0.27 -15.79 8.94
CA GLY A 184 -0.02 -17.15 8.49
C GLY A 184 -0.79 -17.23 7.17
N VAL A 185 -1.51 -16.17 6.78
CA VAL A 185 -2.17 -16.07 5.47
C VAL A 185 -1.20 -16.23 4.29
N LYS A 186 0.05 -15.76 4.42
CA LYS A 186 1.05 -15.85 3.35
C LYS A 186 1.51 -17.29 3.19
N SER A 187 1.81 -17.97 4.29
CA SER A 187 2.25 -19.37 4.30
C SER A 187 1.13 -20.31 3.81
N LEU A 188 -0.09 -20.11 4.29
CA LEU A 188 -1.26 -20.88 3.86
C LEU A 188 -1.54 -20.70 2.36
N GLY A 189 -1.54 -19.45 1.88
CA GLY A 189 -1.74 -19.15 0.46
C GLY A 189 -0.65 -19.74 -0.44
N ARG A 190 0.62 -19.65 -0.02
CA ARG A 190 1.75 -20.25 -0.74
C ARG A 190 1.60 -21.77 -0.86
N ALA A 191 1.28 -22.44 0.25
CA ALA A 191 1.11 -23.90 0.28
C ALA A 191 -0.02 -24.35 -0.66
N PHE A 192 -1.16 -23.67 -0.66
CA PHE A 192 -2.26 -23.96 -1.59
C PHE A 192 -1.81 -23.84 -3.06
N VAL A 193 -1.12 -22.75 -3.44
CA VAL A 193 -0.67 -22.57 -4.82
C VAL A 193 0.38 -23.61 -5.21
N ASP A 194 1.33 -23.93 -4.32
CA ASP A 194 2.35 -24.96 -4.56
C ASP A 194 1.75 -26.33 -4.85
N GLU A 195 0.72 -26.72 -4.09
CA GLU A 195 0.12 -28.05 -4.20
C GLU A 195 -0.94 -28.13 -5.32
N TYR A 196 -1.69 -27.05 -5.58
CA TYR A 196 -2.89 -27.11 -6.42
C TYR A 196 -2.83 -26.32 -7.75
N ALA A 197 -1.74 -25.59 -8.07
CA ALA A 197 -1.64 -24.87 -9.33
C ALA A 197 -1.82 -25.76 -10.57
N ALA A 198 -1.16 -26.93 -10.60
CA ALA A 198 -1.29 -27.89 -11.69
C ALA A 198 -2.71 -28.47 -11.77
N THR A 199 -3.31 -28.79 -10.61
CA THR A 199 -4.67 -29.35 -10.56
C THR A 199 -5.71 -28.35 -11.08
N MET A 200 -5.61 -27.07 -10.69
CA MET A 200 -6.47 -26.00 -11.22
C MET A 200 -6.35 -25.86 -12.74
N HIS A 201 -5.14 -25.96 -13.26
CA HIS A 201 -4.88 -25.84 -14.69
C HIS A 201 -5.40 -27.06 -15.46
N ASP A 202 -4.97 -28.26 -15.08
CA ASP A 202 -5.23 -29.50 -15.83
C ASP A 202 -6.70 -29.93 -15.77
N LYS A 203 -7.37 -29.75 -14.62
CA LYS A 203 -8.76 -30.20 -14.43
C LYS A 203 -9.80 -29.13 -14.74
N HIS A 204 -9.51 -27.87 -14.43
CA HIS A 204 -10.49 -26.78 -14.54
C HIS A 204 -10.15 -25.76 -15.63
N GLY A 205 -8.99 -25.89 -16.28
CA GLY A 205 -8.55 -24.96 -17.32
C GLY A 205 -8.27 -23.55 -16.79
N VAL A 206 -7.94 -23.41 -15.50
CA VAL A 206 -7.71 -22.12 -14.83
C VAL A 206 -6.28 -22.03 -14.35
N THR A 207 -5.56 -20.99 -14.77
CA THR A 207 -4.18 -20.75 -14.33
C THR A 207 -4.17 -19.90 -13.06
N LEU A 208 -3.61 -20.43 -11.98
CA LEU A 208 -3.42 -19.68 -10.74
C LEU A 208 -2.24 -18.70 -10.87
N TRP A 209 -2.45 -17.45 -10.45
CA TRP A 209 -1.39 -16.46 -10.31
C TRP A 209 -1.27 -15.98 -8.86
N TYR A 210 -0.13 -16.27 -8.23
CA TYR A 210 0.19 -15.81 -6.88
C TYR A 210 0.85 -14.43 -6.91
N THR A 211 0.09 -13.39 -6.57
CA THR A 211 0.45 -11.98 -6.86
C THR A 211 1.36 -11.31 -5.82
N LEU A 212 2.20 -12.06 -5.10
CA LEU A 212 3.09 -11.51 -4.06
C LEU A 212 4.44 -11.00 -4.58
N ASP A 213 4.72 -11.08 -5.88
CA ASP A 213 5.95 -10.51 -6.45
C ASP A 213 6.04 -8.99 -6.18
N LEU A 214 7.19 -8.58 -5.65
CA LEU A 214 7.58 -7.21 -5.36
C LEU A 214 7.41 -6.28 -6.57
N LYS A 215 7.85 -6.73 -7.76
CA LYS A 215 7.87 -5.92 -8.98
C LYS A 215 6.48 -5.45 -9.38
N ASN A 216 5.43 -6.19 -8.99
CA ASN A 216 4.03 -5.80 -9.24
C ASN A 216 3.67 -4.43 -8.65
N TYR A 217 4.32 -4.02 -7.56
CA TYR A 217 4.04 -2.75 -6.89
C TYR A 217 4.99 -1.66 -7.34
N LEU A 218 6.29 -1.99 -7.46
CA LEU A 218 7.33 -1.01 -7.76
C LEU A 218 7.02 -0.25 -9.06
N VAL A 219 6.66 -0.96 -10.12
CA VAL A 219 6.44 -0.36 -11.44
C VAL A 219 5.24 0.59 -11.47
N ALA A 220 4.18 0.28 -10.73
CA ALA A 220 3.02 1.18 -10.64
C ALA A 220 3.33 2.41 -9.80
N ASP A 221 4.09 2.24 -8.71
CA ASP A 221 4.46 3.34 -7.80
C ASP A 221 5.55 4.26 -8.37
N ALA A 222 6.24 3.86 -9.45
CA ALA A 222 7.15 4.72 -10.22
C ALA A 222 6.46 5.98 -10.77
N ALA A 223 5.17 5.89 -11.10
CA ALA A 223 4.39 7.03 -11.57
C ALA A 223 4.30 8.18 -10.55
N ARG A 224 4.47 7.91 -9.24
CA ARG A 224 4.47 8.95 -8.21
C ARG A 224 5.59 9.97 -8.41
N ALA A 225 6.76 9.51 -8.85
CA ALA A 225 7.90 10.39 -9.12
C ALA A 225 7.67 11.26 -10.35
N ALA A 226 7.03 10.71 -11.39
CA ALA A 226 6.65 11.47 -12.59
C ALA A 226 5.59 12.52 -12.28
N PHE A 227 4.62 12.18 -11.43
CA PHE A 227 3.63 13.14 -10.97
C PHE A 227 4.25 14.30 -10.21
N GLU A 228 5.12 14.03 -9.24
CA GLU A 228 5.83 15.11 -8.53
C GLU A 228 6.69 15.95 -9.49
N ALA A 229 7.41 15.32 -10.42
CA ALA A 229 8.22 16.04 -11.40
C ALA A 229 7.38 16.95 -12.33
N ASP A 230 6.11 16.62 -12.56
CA ASP A 230 5.17 17.47 -13.32
C ASP A 230 4.66 18.65 -12.49
N VAL A 231 4.30 18.42 -11.22
CA VAL A 231 3.54 19.41 -10.43
C VAL A 231 4.33 20.20 -9.40
N ALA A 232 5.41 19.62 -8.88
CA ALA A 232 6.24 20.22 -7.85
C ALA A 232 7.67 19.67 -7.90
N PRO A 233 8.45 19.97 -8.97
CA PRO A 233 9.80 19.45 -9.15
C PRO A 233 10.66 19.63 -7.89
N ALA A 234 11.33 18.56 -7.47
CA ALA A 234 12.31 18.63 -6.39
C ALA A 234 13.52 19.48 -6.81
N SER A 235 14.16 20.15 -5.85
CA SER A 235 15.36 20.96 -6.09
C SER A 235 16.33 20.85 -4.93
N ALA A 236 17.62 20.73 -5.22
CA ALA A 236 18.69 20.76 -4.21
C ALA A 236 18.73 22.07 -3.40
N ALA A 237 18.19 23.18 -3.91
CA ALA A 237 18.08 24.44 -3.17
C ALA A 237 17.03 24.39 -2.06
N ARG A 238 16.07 23.47 -2.15
CA ARG A 238 15.03 23.18 -1.15
C ARG A 238 14.91 21.66 -0.99
N PRO A 239 15.86 21.03 -0.26
CA PRO A 239 15.85 19.60 -0.05
C PRO A 239 14.51 19.12 0.49
N ARG A 240 14.13 17.90 0.13
CA ARG A 240 12.79 17.38 0.40
C ARG A 240 12.86 15.99 0.99
N TRP A 241 12.00 15.72 1.97
CA TRP A 241 11.76 14.36 2.46
C TRP A 241 10.36 13.89 2.08
N HIS A 242 10.22 12.62 1.69
CA HIS A 242 8.93 11.95 1.60
C HIS A 242 8.66 11.16 2.86
N ALA A 243 7.58 11.51 3.56
CA ALA A 243 7.11 10.81 4.73
C ALA A 243 5.97 9.85 4.38
N HIS A 244 6.07 8.60 4.86
CA HIS A 244 5.11 7.55 4.53
C HIS A 244 4.95 6.61 5.72
N ALA A 245 3.69 6.33 6.10
CA ALA A 245 3.37 5.24 7.01
C ALA A 245 3.58 3.88 6.31
N VAL A 246 4.58 3.11 6.74
CA VAL A 246 5.04 1.93 5.99
C VAL A 246 4.91 0.63 6.79
N SER A 247 4.44 -0.42 6.11
CA SER A 247 4.64 -1.81 6.56
C SER A 247 5.87 -2.43 5.88
N SER A 248 6.07 -2.16 4.59
CA SER A 248 7.22 -2.67 3.82
C SER A 248 7.73 -1.67 2.79
N ALA A 249 7.34 -0.40 2.88
CA ALA A 249 7.85 0.70 2.04
C ALA A 249 7.87 0.50 0.50
N PHE A 250 7.04 -0.40 -0.06
CA PHE A 250 7.01 -0.63 -1.51
C PHE A 250 6.75 0.65 -2.32
N GLY A 251 5.90 1.55 -1.81
CA GLY A 251 5.61 2.81 -2.50
C GLY A 251 6.79 3.77 -2.56
N LEU A 252 7.71 3.73 -1.57
CA LEU A 252 8.93 4.56 -1.60
C LEU A 252 9.98 3.97 -2.53
N LEU A 253 10.13 2.63 -2.56
CA LEU A 253 10.98 1.96 -3.53
C LEU A 253 10.48 2.17 -4.97
N GLY A 254 9.16 2.11 -5.18
CA GLY A 254 8.57 2.41 -6.48
C GLY A 254 8.81 3.86 -6.89
N TYR A 255 8.59 4.81 -5.98
CA TYR A 255 8.96 6.22 -6.22
C TYR A 255 10.44 6.36 -6.61
N ASN A 256 11.36 5.69 -5.90
CA ASN A 256 12.79 5.73 -6.23
C ASN A 256 13.08 5.13 -7.62
N LEU A 257 12.42 4.04 -8.00
CA LEU A 257 12.50 3.48 -9.36
C LEU A 257 12.02 4.51 -10.40
N GLY A 258 10.94 5.23 -10.12
CA GLY A 258 10.47 6.32 -10.98
C GLY A 258 11.50 7.45 -11.11
N ARG A 259 12.23 7.77 -10.04
CA ARG A 259 13.37 8.71 -10.12
C ARG A 259 14.50 8.16 -11.00
N ASP A 260 14.83 6.88 -10.88
CA ASP A 260 15.84 6.25 -11.75
C ASP A 260 15.44 6.37 -13.23
N VAL A 261 14.16 6.14 -13.57
CA VAL A 261 13.61 6.28 -14.93
C VAL A 261 13.72 7.73 -15.43
N LEU A 262 13.32 8.70 -14.61
CA LEU A 262 13.35 10.11 -14.99
C LEU A 262 14.79 10.63 -15.19
N GLU A 263 15.73 10.18 -14.37
CA GLU A 263 17.15 10.52 -14.49
C GLU A 263 17.78 9.92 -15.74
N ALA A 264 17.49 8.65 -16.03
CA ALA A 264 17.94 7.99 -17.27
C ALA A 264 17.41 8.70 -18.53
N ALA A 265 16.21 9.29 -18.45
CA ALA A 265 15.61 10.08 -19.52
C ALA A 265 16.07 11.55 -19.56
N GLY A 266 16.96 11.99 -18.64
CA GLY A 266 17.41 13.38 -18.55
C GLY A 266 16.34 14.37 -18.08
N LYS A 267 15.24 13.88 -17.49
CA LYS A 267 14.10 14.68 -16.99
C LYS A 267 14.23 15.06 -15.52
N ALA A 268 15.24 14.54 -14.83
CA ALA A 268 15.52 14.83 -13.42
C ALA A 268 17.03 14.74 -13.14
N SER A 269 17.49 15.49 -12.13
CA SER A 269 18.87 15.43 -11.67
C SER A 269 19.02 14.48 -10.47
N PRO A 270 20.09 13.67 -10.41
CA PRO A 270 20.43 12.90 -9.21
C PRO A 270 20.67 13.77 -7.97
N ALA A 271 21.08 15.03 -8.14
CA ALA A 271 21.31 15.95 -7.03
C ALA A 271 20.01 16.40 -6.35
N ASP A 272 18.87 16.26 -7.02
CA ASP A 272 17.55 16.64 -6.51
C ASP A 272 16.81 15.46 -5.85
N ARG A 273 17.51 14.34 -5.57
CA ARG A 273 16.86 13.19 -4.94
C ARG A 273 16.39 13.53 -3.52
N PRO A 274 15.15 13.16 -3.16
CA PRO A 274 14.65 13.40 -1.83
C PRO A 274 15.16 12.35 -0.85
N GLY A 275 15.12 12.71 0.43
CA GLY A 275 15.25 11.77 1.53
C GLY A 275 13.92 11.08 1.88
N PHE A 276 13.96 10.10 2.77
CA PHE A 276 12.77 9.32 3.15
C PHE A 276 12.58 9.27 4.67
N LEU A 277 11.38 9.62 5.14
CA LEU A 277 10.97 9.44 6.53
C LEU A 277 10.04 8.24 6.65
N LEU A 278 10.55 7.14 7.23
CA LEU A 278 9.75 5.95 7.52
C LEU A 278 8.91 6.19 8.77
N VAL A 279 7.59 6.04 8.67
CA VAL A 279 6.70 6.13 9.84
C VAL A 279 6.10 4.76 10.14
N GLN A 280 6.27 4.27 11.36
CA GLN A 280 5.71 2.99 11.82
C GLN A 280 5.00 3.14 13.17
N HIS A 281 4.32 2.10 13.63
CA HIS A 281 3.68 2.06 14.96
C HIS A 281 4.39 1.08 15.89
N LEU A 282 4.11 1.17 17.20
CA LEU A 282 4.77 0.38 18.24
C LEU A 282 4.67 -1.13 18.07
N GLY A 283 3.59 -1.64 17.48
CA GLY A 283 3.40 -3.08 17.28
C GLY A 283 4.35 -3.68 16.23
N THR A 284 4.82 -2.88 15.27
CA THR A 284 5.67 -3.38 14.16
C THR A 284 6.67 -2.32 13.67
N PRO A 285 7.64 -1.91 14.50
CA PRO A 285 8.65 -0.89 14.20
C PRO A 285 9.86 -1.46 13.45
N ASP A 286 9.72 -2.64 12.83
CA ASP A 286 10.79 -3.44 12.23
C ASP A 286 11.71 -2.65 11.28
N MET A 287 11.17 -1.79 10.43
CA MET A 287 12.00 -1.01 9.49
C MET A 287 12.77 0.10 10.20
N VAL A 288 12.17 0.75 11.22
CA VAL A 288 12.88 1.72 12.05
C VAL A 288 13.99 1.03 12.83
N LEU A 289 13.72 -0.13 13.45
CA LEU A 289 14.74 -0.93 14.12
C LEU A 289 15.88 -1.34 13.17
N SER A 290 15.52 -1.79 11.97
CA SER A 290 16.49 -2.17 10.94
C SER A 290 17.38 -1.00 10.54
N LEU A 291 16.81 0.18 10.35
CA LEU A 291 17.54 1.39 10.00
C LEU A 291 18.52 1.81 11.11
N ARG A 292 18.08 1.78 12.37
CA ARG A 292 18.86 2.28 13.51
C ARG A 292 19.90 1.28 14.03
N HIS A 293 19.63 -0.02 13.92
CA HIS A 293 20.41 -1.07 14.58
C HIS A 293 20.87 -2.19 13.65
N GLY A 294 20.53 -2.15 12.35
CA GLY A 294 20.80 -3.26 11.43
C GLY A 294 20.07 -4.56 11.82
N SER A 295 19.03 -4.48 12.65
CA SER A 295 18.37 -5.62 13.27
C SER A 295 16.88 -5.36 13.48
N PHE A 296 16.07 -6.43 13.46
CA PHE A 296 14.62 -6.37 13.70
C PHE A 296 14.24 -6.73 15.15
N GLU A 297 15.23 -6.99 16.01
CA GLU A 297 15.00 -7.54 17.35
C GLU A 297 14.31 -6.53 18.27
N ARG A 298 13.21 -6.96 18.89
CA ARG A 298 12.37 -6.11 19.76
C ARG A 298 13.09 -5.59 21.01
N ASN A 299 14.16 -6.25 21.43
CA ASN A 299 15.01 -5.80 22.53
C ASN A 299 15.77 -4.49 22.22
N ASN A 300 15.80 -4.07 20.95
CA ASN A 300 16.32 -2.77 20.56
C ASN A 300 15.29 -1.63 20.71
N CYS A 301 14.01 -1.92 20.98
CA CYS A 301 13.07 -0.89 21.38
C CYS A 301 13.45 -0.30 22.74
N PRO A 302 13.15 0.99 23.01
CA PRO A 302 13.39 1.56 24.33
C PRO A 302 12.55 0.87 25.40
N THR A 303 13.11 0.76 26.60
CA THR A 303 12.38 0.27 27.78
C THR A 303 11.43 1.36 28.28
N TYR A 304 10.15 1.05 28.35
CA TYR A 304 9.15 1.91 28.96
C TYR A 304 8.95 1.59 30.44
N THR A 305 8.70 2.62 31.24
CA THR A 305 8.29 2.49 32.65
C THR A 305 6.85 2.94 32.80
N LEU A 306 6.04 2.17 33.54
CA LEU A 306 4.67 2.56 33.88
C LEU A 306 4.70 3.71 34.89
N ASP A 307 4.12 4.84 34.52
CA ASP A 307 3.72 5.90 35.45
C ASP A 307 2.34 5.54 36.01
N GLU A 308 2.31 4.97 37.22
CA GLU A 308 1.06 4.54 37.89
C GLU A 308 0.10 5.70 38.14
N SER A 309 0.59 6.94 38.27
CA SER A 309 -0.24 8.10 38.55
C SER A 309 -1.01 8.58 37.32
N ALA A 310 -0.39 8.46 36.14
CA ALA A 310 -0.97 8.83 34.85
C ALA A 310 -1.63 7.65 34.12
N GLY A 311 -1.33 6.41 34.53
CA GLY A 311 -1.77 5.20 33.83
C GLY A 311 -1.16 5.05 32.44
N THR A 312 0.04 5.62 32.23
CA THR A 312 0.73 5.65 30.93
C THR A 312 2.16 5.14 31.03
N TRP A 313 2.70 4.64 29.93
CA TRP A 313 4.07 4.18 29.81
C TRP A 313 4.96 5.27 29.24
N THR A 314 6.13 5.48 29.82
CA THR A 314 7.05 6.58 29.46
C THR A 314 8.47 6.12 29.18
N GLN A 315 9.17 6.84 28.28
CA GLN A 315 10.61 6.71 28.03
C GLN A 315 11.18 8.06 27.56
N ASP A 316 12.46 8.30 27.80
CA ASP A 316 13.16 9.55 27.46
C ASP A 316 14.50 9.33 26.71
N LYS A 317 14.79 8.09 26.32
CA LYS A 317 16.10 7.69 25.80
C LYS A 317 16.22 7.78 24.30
N ASP A 318 15.16 7.41 23.58
CA ASP A 318 15.18 7.34 22.12
C ASP A 318 14.12 8.25 21.50
N PRO A 319 14.50 9.36 20.83
CA PRO A 319 13.56 10.25 20.18
C PRO A 319 12.86 9.64 18.96
N HIS A 320 13.31 8.50 18.43
CA HIS A 320 12.64 7.83 17.30
C HIS A 320 11.40 7.05 17.76
N PHE A 321 11.20 6.89 19.06
CA PHE A 321 10.05 6.19 19.65
C PHE A 321 9.18 7.15 20.47
N PRO A 322 7.89 6.82 20.69
CA PRO A 322 7.01 7.63 21.51
C PRO A 322 7.60 7.89 22.89
N ALA A 323 7.53 9.14 23.37
CA ALA A 323 7.91 9.44 24.74
C ALA A 323 6.88 8.91 25.74
N VAL A 324 5.60 8.84 25.31
CA VAL A 324 4.47 8.36 26.09
C VAL A 324 3.56 7.48 25.22
N THR A 325 3.11 6.36 25.77
CA THR A 325 2.10 5.48 25.15
C THR A 325 1.16 4.90 26.21
N ASP A 326 -0.01 4.45 25.79
CA ASP A 326 -0.96 3.77 26.68
C ASP A 326 -0.58 2.28 26.87
N ASP A 327 0.08 1.67 25.87
CA ASP A 327 0.60 0.31 25.91
C ASP A 327 1.83 0.18 24.97
N PRO A 328 3.01 -0.27 25.44
CA PRO A 328 4.20 -0.48 24.61
C PRO A 328 4.03 -1.57 23.55
N THR A 329 2.99 -2.41 23.68
CA THR A 329 2.66 -3.52 22.78
C THR A 329 1.47 -3.24 21.88
N GLU A 330 0.96 -2.00 21.88
CA GLU A 330 -0.21 -1.64 21.09
C GLU A 330 -0.05 -1.93 19.59
N VAL A 331 -1.17 -2.28 18.95
CA VAL A 331 -1.28 -2.36 17.50
C VAL A 331 -2.25 -1.28 17.05
N LEU A 332 -1.72 -0.20 16.48
CA LEU A 332 -2.51 0.95 16.07
C LEU A 332 -3.41 0.60 14.88
N ASP A 333 -2.85 -0.04 13.86
CA ASP A 333 -3.60 -0.52 12.69
C ASP A 333 -3.10 -1.92 12.27
N PRO A 334 -3.99 -2.94 12.26
CA PRO A 334 -3.61 -4.33 12.01
C PRO A 334 -3.16 -4.61 10.57
N THR A 335 -3.26 -3.65 9.64
CA THR A 335 -2.70 -3.78 8.30
C THR A 335 -1.17 -3.73 8.29
N PHE A 336 -0.58 -3.10 9.29
CA PHE A 336 0.86 -2.95 9.44
C PHE A 336 1.44 -4.10 10.26
N TYR A 337 1.33 -5.32 9.74
CA TYR A 337 1.78 -6.53 10.46
C TYR A 337 3.11 -7.09 9.99
N THR A 338 3.69 -6.58 8.88
CA THR A 338 4.83 -7.26 8.25
C THR A 338 6.09 -7.19 9.12
N HIS A 339 6.52 -8.35 9.62
CA HIS A 339 7.79 -8.50 10.30
C HIS A 339 8.94 -8.76 9.33
N ARG A 340 10.13 -8.28 9.69
CA ARG A 340 11.37 -8.43 8.90
C ARG A 340 11.19 -8.14 7.40
N PRO A 341 10.70 -6.94 7.01
CA PRO A 341 10.37 -6.68 5.61
C PRO A 341 11.58 -6.83 4.69
N VAL A 342 11.42 -7.57 3.59
CA VAL A 342 12.48 -7.83 2.59
C VAL A 342 13.01 -6.56 1.91
N THR A 343 12.28 -5.45 2.03
CA THR A 343 12.63 -4.14 1.48
C THR A 343 13.54 -3.32 2.37
N SER A 344 13.73 -3.71 3.64
CA SER A 344 14.49 -2.93 4.62
C SER A 344 15.93 -2.67 4.17
N PRO A 345 16.69 -3.65 3.65
CA PRO A 345 18.06 -3.38 3.17
C PRO A 345 18.12 -2.32 2.07
N ALA A 346 17.19 -2.37 1.11
CA ALA A 346 17.13 -1.40 0.03
C ALA A 346 16.74 0.00 0.53
N MET A 347 15.77 0.09 1.45
CA MET A 347 15.39 1.37 2.04
C MET A 347 16.49 1.97 2.90
N ASN A 348 17.20 1.16 3.70
CA ASN A 348 18.33 1.64 4.50
C ASN A 348 19.42 2.24 3.62
N ALA A 349 19.77 1.56 2.52
CA ALA A 349 20.77 2.06 1.57
C ALA A 349 20.33 3.37 0.88
N LEU A 350 19.04 3.54 0.60
CA LEU A 350 18.51 4.79 0.04
C LEU A 350 18.54 5.93 1.06
N ILE A 351 18.16 5.67 2.31
CA ILE A 351 18.18 6.67 3.39
C ILE A 351 19.60 7.09 3.72
N GLU A 352 20.54 6.13 3.79
CA GLU A 352 21.97 6.42 3.98
C GLU A 352 22.52 7.32 2.87
N ARG A 353 22.11 7.09 1.62
CA ARG A 353 22.62 7.82 0.45
C ARG A 353 21.98 9.19 0.25
N HIS A 354 20.67 9.31 0.46
CA HIS A 354 19.88 10.49 0.08
C HIS A 354 19.31 11.26 1.29
N GLY A 355 19.59 10.78 2.50
CA GLY A 355 19.05 11.34 3.73
C GLY A 355 17.65 10.81 4.05
N GLY A 356 17.18 11.16 5.24
CA GLY A 356 15.95 10.62 5.81
C GLY A 356 16.18 10.03 7.18
N ASP A 357 15.12 9.47 7.77
CA ASP A 357 15.18 8.77 9.06
C ASP A 357 13.97 7.83 9.22
N GLY A 358 13.80 7.25 10.40
CA GLY A 358 12.63 6.49 10.80
C GLY A 358 12.05 6.95 12.13
N ILE A 359 10.73 6.92 12.27
CA ILE A 359 10.05 7.26 13.51
C ILE A 359 8.87 6.32 13.78
N VAL A 360 8.68 6.02 15.05
CA VAL A 360 7.58 5.22 15.58
C VAL A 360 6.60 6.15 16.29
N VAL A 361 5.31 5.98 16.00
CA VAL A 361 4.20 6.73 16.62
C VAL A 361 3.35 5.81 17.49
N SER A 362 2.74 6.37 18.53
CA SER A 362 1.73 5.70 19.34
C SER A 362 0.30 6.07 18.94
N ARG A 363 -0.70 5.28 19.34
CA ARG A 363 -2.12 5.64 19.20
C ARG A 363 -2.40 6.94 19.96
N ARG A 364 -1.79 7.09 21.14
CA ARG A 364 -1.91 8.29 21.97
C ARG A 364 -1.45 9.55 21.23
N GLU A 365 -0.27 9.51 20.61
CA GLU A 365 0.25 10.64 19.82
C GLU A 365 -0.64 10.95 18.61
N CYS A 366 -1.12 9.91 17.92
CA CYS A 366 -2.03 10.07 16.79
C CYS A 366 -3.36 10.69 17.22
N ALA A 367 -3.92 10.27 18.36
CA ALA A 367 -5.16 10.80 18.91
C ALA A 367 -5.01 12.27 19.36
N GLN A 368 -3.89 12.61 20.00
CA GLN A 368 -3.59 13.99 20.42
C GLN A 368 -3.48 14.94 19.21
N ARG A 369 -2.89 14.47 18.12
CA ARG A 369 -2.71 15.26 16.89
C ARG A 369 -3.91 15.22 15.96
N TYR A 370 -4.88 14.36 16.22
CA TYR A 370 -6.03 14.11 15.34
C TYR A 370 -6.80 15.38 14.95
N PRO A 371 -7.14 16.31 15.88
CA PRO A 371 -7.89 17.52 15.51
C PRO A 371 -7.14 18.39 14.50
N ALA A 372 -5.84 18.63 14.73
CA ALA A 372 -5.00 19.40 13.82
C ALA A 372 -4.80 18.70 12.46
N ALA A 373 -4.55 17.39 12.49
CA ALA A 373 -4.43 16.58 11.29
C ALA A 373 -5.72 16.62 10.45
N ARG A 374 -6.89 16.51 11.09
CA ARG A 374 -8.19 16.61 10.42
C ARG A 374 -8.38 17.97 9.75
N ASP A 375 -8.02 19.06 10.42
CA ASP A 375 -8.19 20.41 9.88
C ASP A 375 -7.25 20.65 8.68
N TRP A 376 -5.98 20.23 8.76
CA TRP A 376 -5.05 20.30 7.62
C TRP A 376 -5.51 19.47 6.43
N LEU A 377 -5.93 18.22 6.67
CA LEU A 377 -6.40 17.33 5.62
C LEU A 377 -7.70 17.85 4.97
N ALA A 378 -8.63 18.40 5.77
CA ALA A 378 -9.86 18.98 5.25
C ALA A 378 -9.57 20.16 4.31
N ASN A 379 -8.59 21.01 4.63
CA ASN A 379 -8.14 22.10 3.76
C ASN A 379 -7.51 21.58 2.46
N ALA A 380 -6.89 20.40 2.49
CA ALA A 380 -6.36 19.72 1.31
C ALA A 380 -7.40 18.88 0.55
N GLY A 381 -8.65 18.84 1.00
CA GLY A 381 -9.75 18.11 0.36
C GLY A 381 -9.99 16.69 0.88
N LEU A 382 -9.21 16.21 1.84
CA LEU A 382 -9.33 14.86 2.43
C LEU A 382 -10.04 14.95 3.79
N LYS A 383 -11.22 14.34 3.90
CA LYS A 383 -12.04 14.42 5.12
C LYS A 383 -11.78 13.21 6.02
N LEU A 384 -11.46 13.47 7.29
CA LEU A 384 -11.48 12.48 8.36
C LEU A 384 -12.80 12.56 9.14
N PRO A 385 -13.28 11.46 9.76
CA PRO A 385 -14.46 11.52 10.62
C PRO A 385 -14.24 12.47 11.82
N ALA A 386 -15.33 12.98 12.38
CA ALA A 386 -15.23 13.87 13.54
C ALA A 386 -14.70 13.13 14.78
N ASP A 387 -15.14 11.88 14.93
CA ASP A 387 -14.75 10.95 15.98
C ASP A 387 -13.67 9.99 15.47
N PRO A 388 -12.45 9.98 16.06
CA PRO A 388 -11.36 9.12 15.62
C PRO A 388 -11.66 7.61 15.75
N GLU A 389 -12.59 7.19 16.63
CA GLU A 389 -12.97 5.77 16.76
C GLU A 389 -13.70 5.24 15.52
N GLN A 390 -14.18 6.13 14.65
CA GLN A 390 -14.80 5.77 13.37
C GLN A 390 -13.76 5.58 12.26
N LEU A 391 -12.51 5.98 12.46
CA LEU A 391 -11.44 5.79 11.48
C LEU A 391 -11.03 4.32 11.43
N ARG A 392 -10.97 3.75 10.22
CA ARG A 392 -10.60 2.35 9.97
C ARG A 392 -9.25 2.18 9.31
N GLU A 393 -8.66 3.26 8.84
CA GLU A 393 -7.34 3.27 8.20
C GLU A 393 -6.57 4.49 8.70
N TRP A 394 -5.53 4.22 9.48
CA TRP A 394 -4.80 5.25 10.21
C TRP A 394 -3.57 5.78 9.49
N SER A 395 -3.20 5.22 8.33
CA SER A 395 -1.92 5.53 7.66
C SER A 395 -1.65 7.02 7.44
N VAL A 396 -2.63 7.82 6.99
CA VAL A 396 -2.40 9.27 6.80
C VAL A 396 -2.21 10.02 8.12
N VAL A 397 -2.95 9.63 9.18
CA VAL A 397 -2.82 10.21 10.52
C VAL A 397 -1.47 9.83 11.13
N MET A 398 -1.04 8.58 10.96
CA MET A 398 0.28 8.12 11.36
C MET A 398 1.36 8.94 10.65
N ALA A 399 1.29 9.08 9.32
CA ALA A 399 2.29 9.83 8.56
C ALA A 399 2.41 11.29 9.02
N LEU A 400 1.29 12.00 9.20
CA LEU A 400 1.29 13.37 9.71
C LEU A 400 1.82 13.48 11.14
N THR A 401 1.42 12.55 12.01
CA THR A 401 1.89 12.49 13.39
C THR A 401 3.40 12.25 13.44
N GLY A 402 3.89 11.32 12.62
CA GLY A 402 5.32 11.01 12.48
C GLY A 402 6.12 12.21 11.99
N VAL A 403 5.62 12.95 10.99
CA VAL A 403 6.24 14.20 10.52
C VAL A 403 6.35 15.24 11.62
N CYS A 404 5.24 15.54 12.30
CA CYS A 404 5.23 16.54 13.36
C CYS A 404 6.12 16.12 14.54
N ASN A 405 6.11 14.84 14.91
CA ASN A 405 7.00 14.31 15.95
C ASN A 405 8.48 14.37 15.53
N ALA A 406 8.81 14.04 14.28
CA ALA A 406 10.17 14.12 13.78
C ALA A 406 10.69 15.57 13.78
N ILE A 407 9.83 16.54 13.45
CA ILE A 407 10.16 17.97 13.54
C ILE A 407 10.37 18.39 14.99
N ASP A 408 9.41 18.11 15.87
CA ASP A 408 9.46 18.52 17.29
C ASP A 408 10.68 17.93 18.02
N ARG A 409 11.12 16.74 17.60
CA ARG A 409 12.28 16.03 18.16
C ARG A 409 13.60 16.34 17.46
N GLY A 410 13.59 17.26 16.48
CA GLY A 410 14.80 17.69 15.77
C GLY A 410 15.42 16.64 14.84
N LEU A 411 14.63 15.65 14.41
CA LEU A 411 15.08 14.60 13.47
C LEU A 411 15.07 15.09 12.02
N VAL A 412 14.20 16.05 11.68
CA VAL A 412 14.19 16.65 10.34
C VAL A 412 15.15 17.84 10.30
N PRO A 413 16.12 17.89 9.36
CA PRO A 413 17.01 19.04 9.25
C PRO A 413 16.24 20.30 8.82
N VAL A 414 16.55 21.42 9.46
CA VAL A 414 15.92 22.73 9.21
C VAL A 414 15.91 23.07 7.72
N GLY A 415 14.79 23.64 7.24
CA GLY A 415 14.64 24.10 5.87
C GLY A 415 14.30 23.01 4.85
N HIS A 416 14.11 21.76 5.27
CA HIS A 416 13.58 20.70 4.40
C HIS A 416 12.08 20.87 4.18
N ASP A 417 11.64 20.75 2.93
CA ASP A 417 10.22 20.56 2.61
C ASP A 417 9.83 19.09 2.85
N ILE A 418 8.58 18.83 3.21
CA ILE A 418 8.11 17.48 3.49
C ILE A 418 6.85 17.17 2.68
N VAL A 419 6.88 16.04 1.98
CA VAL A 419 5.73 15.49 1.27
C VAL A 419 5.19 14.31 2.05
N VAL A 420 3.97 14.46 2.56
CA VAL A 420 3.23 13.43 3.27
C VAL A 420 2.48 12.58 2.25
N HIS A 421 2.74 11.27 2.24
CA HIS A 421 2.00 10.33 1.40
C HIS A 421 0.69 9.95 2.10
N GLY A 422 -0.44 10.46 1.61
CA GLY A 422 -1.77 10.06 2.04
C GLY A 422 -2.15 8.72 1.41
N THR A 423 -1.85 7.61 2.08
CA THR A 423 -1.94 6.26 1.48
C THR A 423 -3.22 5.48 1.81
N GLY A 424 -4.01 5.99 2.74
CA GLY A 424 -5.27 5.39 3.16
C GLY A 424 -6.01 6.31 4.12
N SER A 425 -7.32 6.42 3.92
CA SER A 425 -8.21 7.16 4.81
C SER A 425 -9.66 6.77 4.55
N TYR A 426 -10.23 5.96 5.42
CA TYR A 426 -11.64 5.57 5.32
C TYR A 426 -12.26 5.25 6.67
N SER A 427 -13.58 5.33 6.73
CA SER A 427 -14.37 5.27 7.96
C SER A 427 -15.42 4.15 7.90
N ASN A 428 -16.45 4.21 8.76
CA ASN A 428 -17.59 3.30 8.73
C ASN A 428 -18.65 3.68 7.66
N ASP A 429 -18.23 4.32 6.58
CA ASP A 429 -19.09 4.82 5.50
C ASP A 429 -19.48 3.75 4.48
N PHE A 430 -19.14 2.48 4.73
CA PHE A 430 -19.50 1.34 3.89
C PHE A 430 -19.98 0.14 4.71
N ALA A 431 -20.77 -0.71 4.08
CA ALA A 431 -21.13 -2.01 4.64
C ALA A 431 -19.93 -2.98 4.57
N VAL A 432 -19.61 -3.61 5.69
CA VAL A 432 -18.56 -4.63 5.76
C VAL A 432 -19.05 -5.90 5.05
N ALA A 433 -18.21 -6.51 4.23
CA ALA A 433 -18.50 -7.78 3.56
C ALA A 433 -18.37 -8.96 4.52
N ASP A 434 -19.29 -9.91 4.40
CA ASP A 434 -19.11 -11.23 4.98
C ASP A 434 -18.10 -12.04 4.16
N ALA A 435 -17.32 -12.86 4.87
CA ALA A 435 -16.46 -13.84 4.22
C ALA A 435 -17.32 -14.96 3.61
N ASP A 436 -16.88 -15.48 2.47
CA ASP A 436 -17.51 -16.62 1.79
C ASP A 436 -17.14 -17.95 2.44
N ALA A 437 -16.02 -18.00 3.14
CA ALA A 437 -15.61 -19.12 3.97
C ALA A 437 -14.62 -18.68 5.04
N GLU A 438 -14.64 -19.38 6.17
CA GLU A 438 -13.55 -19.36 7.14
C GLU A 438 -12.56 -20.47 6.82
N VAL A 439 -11.27 -20.17 6.90
CA VAL A 439 -10.20 -21.11 6.54
C VAL A 439 -9.07 -21.06 7.55
N SER A 440 -8.50 -22.22 7.86
CA SER A 440 -7.33 -22.35 8.73
C SER A 440 -6.28 -23.30 8.18
N THR A 441 -6.69 -24.18 7.25
CA THR A 441 -5.87 -25.21 6.62
C THR A 441 -5.95 -25.16 5.09
N VAL A 442 -5.02 -25.82 4.40
CA VAL A 442 -5.05 -25.95 2.93
C VAL A 442 -6.33 -26.66 2.46
N ALA A 443 -6.81 -27.65 3.21
CA ALA A 443 -8.06 -28.36 2.91
C ALA A 443 -9.28 -27.42 2.92
N ASP A 444 -9.34 -26.47 3.86
CA ASP A 444 -10.41 -25.47 3.91
C ASP A 444 -10.36 -24.56 2.67
N VAL A 445 -9.16 -24.14 2.26
CA VAL A 445 -8.95 -23.32 1.04
C VAL A 445 -9.39 -24.10 -0.20
N VAL A 446 -9.01 -25.38 -0.31
CA VAL A 446 -9.43 -26.28 -1.39
C VAL A 446 -10.95 -26.36 -1.45
N ALA A 447 -11.61 -26.63 -0.32
CA ALA A 447 -13.07 -26.73 -0.25
C ALA A 447 -13.76 -25.43 -0.67
N ALA A 448 -13.18 -24.27 -0.32
CA ALA A 448 -13.72 -22.97 -0.64
C ALA A 448 -13.45 -22.52 -2.09
N VAL A 449 -12.39 -23.00 -2.73
CA VAL A 449 -11.94 -22.53 -4.06
C VAL A 449 -12.22 -23.56 -5.15
N LEU A 450 -11.72 -24.79 -5.02
CA LEU A 450 -11.76 -25.82 -6.07
C LEU A 450 -13.17 -26.35 -6.33
N ASN A 451 -13.99 -26.49 -5.27
CA ASN A 451 -15.37 -26.98 -5.42
C ASN A 451 -16.30 -26.01 -6.17
N ARG A 452 -15.78 -24.84 -6.58
CA ARG A 452 -16.54 -23.81 -7.31
C ARG A 452 -16.31 -23.85 -8.82
N TRP A 453 -15.39 -24.68 -9.30
CA TRP A 453 -14.95 -24.75 -10.70
C TRP A 453 -15.35 -26.02 -11.42
#